data_AF-A0A2A4CN80-F1
#
_entry.id   AF-A0A2A4CN80-F1
#
_cell.length_a   1.000
_cell.length_b   1.000
_cell.length_c   1.000
_cell.angle_alpha   90.00
_cell.angle_beta   90.00
_cell.angle_gamma   90.00
#
_symmetry.space_group_name_H-M   'P 1'
#
loop_
_entity.id
_entity.type
_entity.pdbx_description
1 polymer ?
#
loop_
_entity_poly.entity_id
_entity_poly.type
_entity_poly.pdbx_seq_one_letter_code
_entity_poly.pdbx_strand_id
1 'polypeptide(L)' 'MTQTASIPPVKTLPDAQTVTSVTHWTDRLFSFRVTRPQTLRFRSGEFVMIGLLDD' A
#
# COMPACT_ATOMS: atom_id res chain seq x y z
N MET A 1 19.03 31.09 -24.18
CA MET A 1 19.19 30.39 -22.90
C MET A 1 17.82 29.93 -22.45
N THR A 2 17.47 28.67 -22.70
CA THR A 2 16.13 28.15 -22.35
C THR A 2 16.35 27.02 -21.35
N GLN A 3 15.98 27.28 -20.09
CA GLN A 3 16.22 26.39 -18.95
C GLN A 3 15.11 25.34 -18.90
N THR A 4 15.45 24.08 -19.14
CA THR A 4 14.59 22.93 -18.88
C THR A 4 14.57 22.69 -17.37
N ALA A 5 13.47 23.03 -16.70
CA ALA A 5 13.28 22.71 -15.29
C ALA A 5 13.07 21.19 -15.14
N SER A 6 13.98 20.52 -14.44
CA SER A 6 13.87 19.10 -14.09
C SER A 6 12.84 18.92 -12.97
N ILE A 7 11.73 18.25 -13.27
CA ILE A 7 10.73 17.84 -12.27
C ILE A 7 11.36 16.73 -11.42
N PRO A 8 11.49 16.89 -10.09
CA PRO A 8 12.00 15.82 -9.24
C PRO A 8 11.04 14.62 -9.28
N PRO A 9 11.54 13.37 -9.25
CA PRO A 9 10.68 12.19 -9.29
C PRO A 9 9.77 12.22 -8.06
N VAL A 10 8.47 12.41 -8.30
CA VAL A 10 7.44 12.25 -7.28
C VAL A 10 7.60 10.84 -6.73
N LYS A 11 7.98 10.72 -5.46
CA LYS A 11 8.04 9.45 -4.73
C LYS A 11 6.63 8.85 -4.84
N THR A 12 6.45 7.96 -5.81
CA THR A 12 5.14 7.40 -6.12
C THR A 12 4.89 6.41 -5.00
N LEU A 13 4.16 6.83 -3.98
CA LEU A 13 3.66 5.90 -2.97
C LEU A 13 2.84 4.86 -3.74
N PRO A 14 3.23 3.58 -3.79
CA PRO A 14 2.38 2.57 -4.38
C PRO A 14 1.09 2.56 -3.55
N ASP A 15 -0.02 2.96 -4.18
CA ASP A 15 -1.38 3.11 -3.62
C ASP A 15 -1.50 2.88 -2.10
N ALA A 16 -1.14 3.89 -1.31
CA ALA A 16 -1.19 3.79 0.15
C ALA A 16 -2.64 3.50 0.61
N GLN A 17 -2.85 2.37 1.28
CA GLN A 17 -4.16 1.96 1.81
C GLN A 17 -4.22 2.12 3.32
N THR A 18 -5.40 2.49 3.82
CA THR A 18 -5.63 2.71 5.25
C THR A 18 -6.09 1.42 5.92
N VAL A 19 -5.50 1.07 7.07
CA VAL A 19 -5.95 -0.04 7.91
C VAL A 19 -7.26 0.36 8.61
N THR A 20 -8.31 -0.44 8.42
CA THR A 20 -9.65 -0.17 8.98
C THR A 20 -9.96 -1.00 10.23
N SER A 21 -9.33 -2.16 10.38
CA SER A 21 -9.49 -3.00 11.58
C SER A 21 -8.26 -3.87 11.79
N VAL A 22 -7.92 -4.12 13.05
CA VAL A 22 -6.88 -5.06 13.47
C VAL A 22 -7.46 -5.97 14.56
N THR A 23 -7.25 -7.27 14.42
CA THR A 23 -7.63 -8.27 15.41
C THR A 23 -6.40 -9.10 15.75
N HIS A 24 -6.00 -9.06 17.02
CA HIS A 24 -4.96 -9.93 17.56
C HIS A 24 -5.60 -11.19 18.10
N TRP A 25 -5.11 -12.35 17.66
CA TRP A 25 -5.58 -13.65 18.11
C TRP A 25 -4.64 -14.21 19.19
N THR A 26 -3.35 -13.95 19.04
CA THR A 26 -2.28 -14.24 20.02
C THR A 26 -1.20 -13.17 19.93
N ASP A 27 -0.17 -13.27 20.77
CA ASP A 27 0.99 -12.35 20.76
C ASP A 27 1.77 -12.34 19.43
N ARG A 28 1.58 -13.34 18.57
CA ARG A 28 2.31 -13.49 17.29
C ARG A 28 1.41 -13.59 16.06
N LEU A 29 0.09 -13.66 16.25
CA LEU A 29 -0.86 -13.84 15.15
C LEU A 29 -1.91 -12.75 15.20
N PHE A 30 -2.01 -12.01 14.10
CA PHE A 30 -3.03 -10.98 13.91
C PHE A 30 -3.56 -10.99 12.49
N SER A 31 -4.76 -10.47 12.32
CA SER A 31 -5.39 -10.21 11.03
C SER A 31 -5.77 -8.75 10.94
N PHE A 32 -5.67 -8.15 9.76
CA PHE A 32 -6.05 -6.77 9.54
C PHE A 32 -6.84 -6.60 8.25
N ARG A 33 -7.62 -5.52 8.17
CA ARG A 33 -8.35 -5.13 6.96
C ARG A 33 -7.87 -3.77 6.52
N VAL A 34 -7.83 -3.56 5.21
CA VAL A 34 -7.45 -2.30 4.58
C VAL A 34 -8.55 -1.83 3.63
N THR A 35 -8.51 -0.55 3.27
CA THR A 35 -9.27 -0.02 2.14
C THR A 35 -8.89 -0.74 0.85
N ARG A 36 -9.87 -1.03 -0.01
CA ARG A 36 -9.64 -1.69 -1.29
C ARG A 36 -9.53 -0.64 -2.41
N PRO A 37 -8.41 -0.58 -3.15
CA PRO A 37 -8.33 0.25 -4.35
C PRO A 37 -9.39 -0.16 -5.38
N GLN A 38 -10.04 0.82 -6.00
CA GLN A 38 -11.10 0.59 -7.00
C GLN A 38 -10.59 -0.17 -8.24
N THR A 39 -9.30 -0.13 -8.52
CA THR A 39 -8.64 -0.81 -9.65
C THR A 39 -8.18 -2.22 -9.29
N LEU A 40 -8.05 -2.57 -8.00
CA LEU A 40 -7.54 -3.87 -7.58
C LEU A 40 -8.60 -4.97 -7.77
N ARG A 41 -8.37 -5.87 -8.73
CA ARG A 41 -9.16 -7.08 -8.99
C ARG A 41 -8.30 -8.29 -8.65
N PHE A 42 -8.89 -9.27 -7.98
CA PHE A 42 -8.22 -10.53 -7.64
C PHE A 42 -9.26 -11.64 -7.70
N ARG A 43 -8.80 -12.88 -7.91
CA ARG A 43 -9.62 -14.08 -7.75
C ARG A 43 -9.39 -14.68 -6.37
N SER A 44 -10.43 -15.33 -5.82
CA SER A 44 -10.32 -15.99 -4.52
C SER A 44 -9.18 -17.02 -4.54
N GLY A 45 -8.22 -16.85 -3.63
CA GLY A 45 -7.01 -17.68 -3.54
C GLY A 45 -5.72 -17.00 -4.00
N GLU A 46 -5.78 -15.83 -4.64
CA GLU A 46 -4.60 -15.03 -4.99
C GLU A 46 -4.04 -14.26 -3.79
N PHE A 47 -2.73 -14.00 -3.82
CA PHE A 47 -2.02 -13.19 -2.83
C PHE A 47 -1.46 -11.92 -3.49
N VAL A 48 -1.30 -10.86 -2.70
CA VAL A 48 -0.75 -9.57 -3.14
C VAL A 48 0.43 -9.16 -2.28
N MET A 49 1.35 -8.40 -2.88
CA MET A 49 2.49 -7.84 -2.16
C MET A 49 2.03 -6.65 -1.30
N ILE A 50 2.47 -6.63 -0.05
CA ILE A 50 2.27 -5.52 0.89
C ILE A 50 3.63 -5.07 1.43
N GLY A 51 3.72 -3.81 1.82
CA GLY A 51 4.93 -3.25 2.41
C GLY A 51 4.61 -1.96 3.15
N LEU A 52 5.50 -1.59 4.05
CA LEU A 52 5.51 -0.28 4.71
C LEU A 52 6.72 0.48 4.19
N LEU A 53 6.61 1.81 4.09
CA LEU A 53 7.80 2.63 3.92
C LEU A 53 8.52 2.59 5.26
N ASP A 54 9.74 2.06 5.26
CA ASP A 54 10.64 2.21 6.40
C ASP A 54 11.11 3.67 6.44
N ASP A 55 11.32 4.20 7.65
CA ASP A 55 11.85 5.55 7.88
C ASP A 55 13.38 5.56 7.81
#